data_AF-A0A3S2TZW1-F1
#
_entry.id   AF-A0A3S2TZW1-F1
#
_cell.length_a   1.000
_cell.length_b   1.000
_cell.length_c   1.000
_cell.angle_alpha   90.00
_cell.angle_beta   90.00
_cell.angle_gamma   90.00
#
_symmetry.space_group_name_H-M   'P 1'
#
loop_
_entity.id
_entity.type
_entity.pdbx_description
1 polymer ?
#
loop_
_entity_poly.entity_id
_entity_poly.type
_entity_poly.pdbx_seq_one_letter_code
_entity_poly.pdbx_strand_id
1 'polypeptide(L)'
;MRRDRFLVAATLTALFSADLYFILLPKLWSFTRASGHFCPCASGNLSLPALEGLGPPRLSNWTSATPPDDETSPTAGGGSKLQRLFAHPLYNIQTPALGPEERLLQAEQLNEYYMKKVSHWERHMKIYKEAVALSNISLKLQEMTYDPDASWLKFHLGINRYALYSRDDPAVLQLLNDMRNLTIVNADYTQDEKALKGACDCTQVVKPSGHHLKLALKLQNFAKAMFKPMRQQRDEETPEDFFYFVDFQRHNAEIAAFHLDRILDFRRVPPVSGRRVNVSGEVLQVALNDDLRAVFFTSPANNTCFFAKCLYVCKTEYAVCGRPDLLEGRSLRTCPASASLPASPSPTPGRAPTPSLDARSGK
;
A
#
# COMPACT_ATOMS: atom_id res chain seq x y z
N MET A 1 -17.30 60.96 -14.18
CA MET A 1 -18.13 59.90 -13.55
C MET A 1 -18.88 58.97 -14.54
N ARG A 2 -18.62 58.95 -15.86
CA ARG A 2 -19.39 58.13 -16.81
C ARG A 2 -18.63 56.97 -17.49
N ARG A 3 -17.29 56.91 -17.42
CA ARG A 3 -16.47 55.93 -18.17
C ARG A 3 -16.25 54.62 -17.41
N ASP A 4 -16.10 54.66 -16.09
CA ASP A 4 -15.86 53.46 -15.28
C ASP A 4 -17.07 52.53 -15.19
N ARG A 5 -18.29 53.09 -15.24
CA ARG A 5 -19.52 52.27 -15.24
C ARG A 5 -19.69 51.45 -16.51
N PHE A 6 -19.22 51.94 -17.65
CA PHE A 6 -19.26 51.18 -18.90
C PHE A 6 -18.21 50.06 -18.91
N LEU A 7 -17.03 50.31 -18.35
CA LEU A 7 -16.00 49.28 -18.20
C LEU A 7 -16.47 48.16 -17.27
N VAL A 8 -17.07 48.49 -16.12
CA VAL A 8 -17.62 47.51 -15.19
C VAL A 8 -18.80 46.74 -15.80
N ALA A 9 -19.68 47.41 -16.54
CA ALA A 9 -20.77 46.74 -17.24
C ALA A 9 -20.25 45.80 -18.34
N ALA A 10 -19.25 46.22 -19.10
CA ALA A 10 -18.66 45.40 -20.15
C ALA A 10 -17.93 44.17 -19.59
N THR A 11 -17.19 44.31 -18.49
CA THR A 11 -16.50 43.18 -17.85
C THR A 11 -17.48 42.20 -17.21
N LEU A 12 -18.54 42.68 -16.54
CA LEU A 12 -19.59 41.82 -16.01
C LEU A 12 -20.35 41.09 -17.12
N THR A 13 -20.61 41.77 -18.24
CA THR A 13 -21.27 41.15 -19.40
C THR A 13 -20.38 40.07 -20.03
N ALA A 14 -19.08 40.31 -20.14
CA ALA A 14 -18.12 39.33 -20.66
C ALA A 14 -18.00 38.09 -19.74
N LEU A 15 -17.97 38.31 -18.42
CA LEU A 15 -17.95 37.20 -17.45
C LEU A 15 -19.25 36.39 -17.50
N PHE A 16 -20.40 37.04 -17.54
CA PHE A 16 -21.69 36.36 -17.64
C PHE A 16 -21.85 35.58 -18.95
N SER A 17 -21.37 36.13 -20.06
CA SER A 17 -21.42 35.43 -21.34
C SER A 17 -20.43 34.25 -21.40
N ALA A 18 -19.27 34.35 -20.76
CA ALA A 18 -18.36 33.22 -20.59
C ALA A 18 -18.97 32.11 -19.72
N ASP A 19 -19.57 32.44 -18.57
CA ASP A 19 -20.23 31.45 -17.72
C ASP A 19 -21.45 30.81 -18.40
N LEU A 20 -22.23 31.59 -19.15
CA LEU A 20 -23.34 31.07 -19.94
C LEU A 20 -22.85 30.06 -20.99
N TYR A 21 -21.76 30.37 -21.70
CA TYR A 21 -21.27 29.56 -22.80
C TYR A 21 -20.49 28.32 -22.34
N PHE A 22 -19.66 28.43 -21.30
CA PHE A 22 -18.78 27.35 -20.84
C PHE A 22 -19.38 26.49 -19.72
N ILE A 23 -20.33 27.01 -18.93
CA ILE A 23 -20.90 26.28 -17.79
C ILE A 23 -22.37 25.93 -18.02
N LEU A 24 -23.19 26.90 -18.43
CA LEU A 24 -24.64 26.69 -18.53
C LEU A 24 -25.06 25.99 -19.83
N LEU A 25 -24.51 26.38 -20.99
CA LEU A 25 -24.84 25.77 -22.27
C LEU A 25 -24.51 24.26 -22.32
N PRO A 26 -23.34 23.78 -21.87
CA PRO A 26 -23.02 22.36 -21.87
C PRO A 26 -23.92 21.55 -20.95
N LYS A 27 -24.35 22.14 -19.81
CA LYS A 27 -25.33 21.52 -18.90
C LYS A 27 -26.72 21.45 -19.53
N LEU A 28 -27.15 22.50 -20.22
CA LEU A 28 -28.44 22.51 -20.93
C LEU A 28 -28.45 21.50 -22.09
N TRP A 29 -27.32 21.38 -22.81
CA TRP A 29 -27.14 20.37 -23.85
C TRP A 29 -27.07 18.95 -23.29
N SER A 30 -26.51 18.76 -22.10
CA SER A 30 -26.56 17.46 -21.42
C SER A 30 -27.98 17.09 -20.98
N PHE A 31 -28.80 18.08 -20.62
CA PHE A 31 -30.20 17.89 -20.25
C PHE A 31 -31.09 17.57 -21.46
N THR A 32 -30.89 18.25 -22.59
CA THR A 32 -31.62 17.97 -23.84
C THR A 32 -31.15 16.70 -24.56
N ARG A 33 -29.91 16.24 -24.31
CA ARG A 33 -29.42 14.94 -24.79
C ARG A 33 -29.85 13.78 -23.88
N ALA A 34 -30.21 14.05 -22.62
CA ALA A 34 -30.80 13.08 -21.69
C ALA A 34 -32.32 12.87 -21.90
N SER A 35 -33.01 13.76 -22.61
CA SER A 35 -34.44 13.61 -22.95
C SER A 35 -34.74 12.64 -24.11
N GLY A 36 -33.79 11.77 -24.49
CA GLY A 36 -33.95 10.77 -25.56
C GLY A 36 -34.49 9.40 -25.13
N HIS A 37 -34.59 9.10 -23.83
CA HIS A 37 -35.15 7.84 -23.35
C HIS A 37 -36.08 8.06 -22.15
N PHE A 38 -37.26 8.62 -22.43
CA PHE A 38 -38.42 8.42 -21.56
C PHE A 38 -38.97 7.01 -21.83
N CYS A 39 -38.85 6.10 -20.84
CA CYS A 39 -39.81 5.01 -20.74
C CYS A 39 -41.17 5.63 -20.40
N PRO A 40 -42.25 5.36 -21.17
CA PRO A 40 -43.57 5.82 -20.79
C PRO A 40 -44.07 4.94 -19.64
N CYS A 41 -44.14 5.48 -18.43
CA CYS A 41 -45.00 4.91 -17.40
C CYS A 41 -46.44 5.16 -17.84
N ALA A 42 -46.99 4.22 -18.61
CA ALA A 42 -48.41 4.15 -18.86
C ALA A 42 -49.14 3.76 -17.57
N SER A 43 -50.08 4.60 -17.16
CA SER A 43 -51.09 4.29 -16.17
C SER A 43 -51.97 3.15 -16.68
N GLY A 44 -51.70 1.93 -16.22
CA GLY A 44 -52.49 0.73 -16.54
C GLY A 44 -52.31 -0.34 -15.48
N ASN A 45 -53.40 -0.70 -14.81
CA ASN A 45 -53.52 -1.64 -13.69
C ASN A 45 -52.68 -2.92 -13.83
N LEU A 46 -51.76 -3.14 -12.88
CA LEU A 46 -51.18 -4.44 -12.56
C LEU A 46 -51.29 -4.66 -11.06
N SER A 47 -52.19 -5.56 -10.69
CA SER A 47 -52.36 -6.11 -9.35
C SER A 47 -51.09 -6.81 -8.89
N LEU A 48 -50.45 -6.26 -7.85
CA LEU A 48 -49.39 -6.89 -7.07
C LEU A 48 -50.01 -7.88 -6.05
N PRO A 49 -49.53 -9.13 -5.95
CA PRO A 49 -49.81 -9.95 -4.79
C PRO A 49 -49.02 -9.43 -3.59
N ALA A 50 -49.69 -9.32 -2.45
CA ALA A 50 -49.13 -8.84 -1.19
C ALA A 50 -48.00 -9.77 -0.70
N LEU A 51 -46.82 -9.19 -0.45
CA LEU A 51 -45.78 -9.83 0.36
C LEU A 51 -45.84 -9.20 1.76
N GLU A 52 -46.74 -9.73 2.59
CA GLU A 52 -46.78 -9.45 4.02
C GLU A 52 -45.56 -10.09 4.71
N GLY A 53 -44.96 -9.38 5.67
CA GLY A 53 -44.21 -10.03 6.75
C GLY A 53 -42.75 -9.63 6.97
N LEU A 54 -42.38 -8.34 6.89
CA LEU A 54 -41.19 -7.84 7.59
C LEU A 54 -41.55 -7.58 9.07
N GLY A 55 -41.25 -8.53 9.95
CA GLY A 55 -41.16 -8.29 11.39
C GLY A 55 -39.76 -7.75 11.77
N PRO A 56 -39.63 -6.96 12.85
CA PRO A 56 -38.36 -6.35 13.26
C PRO A 56 -37.36 -7.42 13.76
N PRO A 57 -36.04 -7.17 13.67
CA PRO A 57 -35.04 -8.19 13.97
C PRO A 57 -35.01 -8.46 15.48
N ARG A 58 -35.30 -9.71 15.88
CA ARG A 58 -34.99 -10.19 17.23
C ARG A 58 -33.54 -10.63 17.30
N LEU A 59 -32.74 -9.89 18.06
CA LEU A 59 -31.51 -10.38 18.67
C LEU A 59 -31.84 -11.64 19.47
N SER A 60 -31.30 -12.79 19.05
CA SER A 60 -31.35 -14.03 19.83
C SER A 60 -29.93 -14.43 20.23
N ASN A 61 -29.78 -14.60 21.54
CA ASN A 61 -28.56 -14.98 22.22
C ASN A 61 -28.01 -16.31 21.70
N TRP A 62 -26.70 -16.36 21.53
CA TRP A 62 -25.95 -17.61 21.45
C TRP A 62 -26.10 -18.37 22.77
N THR A 63 -26.85 -19.46 22.75
CA THR A 63 -26.67 -20.55 23.72
C THR A 63 -27.28 -21.83 23.15
N SER A 64 -26.39 -22.77 22.87
CA SER A 64 -26.57 -24.24 22.90
C SER A 64 -27.84 -24.84 22.30
N ALA A 65 -27.73 -25.39 21.09
CA ALA A 65 -28.39 -26.64 20.72
C ALA A 65 -27.79 -27.19 19.41
N THR A 66 -27.26 -28.41 19.47
CA THR A 66 -26.92 -29.27 18.33
C THR A 66 -28.17 -29.55 17.49
N PRO A 67 -28.14 -29.46 16.14
CA PRO A 67 -29.20 -30.02 15.32
C PRO A 67 -28.95 -31.51 15.07
N PRO A 68 -30.00 -32.34 14.94
CA PRO A 68 -29.88 -33.73 14.56
C PRO A 68 -29.50 -33.84 13.08
N ASP A 69 -28.70 -34.85 12.78
CA ASP A 69 -28.41 -35.32 11.44
C ASP A 69 -29.72 -35.60 10.69
N ASP A 70 -29.98 -34.84 9.64
CA ASP A 70 -30.90 -35.29 8.60
C ASP A 70 -30.28 -35.01 7.23
N GLU A 71 -29.94 -36.12 6.59
CA GLU A 71 -29.35 -36.21 5.27
C GLU A 71 -30.35 -35.71 4.23
N THR A 72 -30.12 -34.51 3.70
CA THR A 72 -30.55 -34.22 2.34
C THR A 72 -29.56 -33.28 1.70
N SER A 73 -28.52 -33.87 1.11
CA SER A 73 -27.49 -33.19 0.35
C SER A 73 -28.06 -32.60 -0.96
N PRO A 74 -28.08 -31.28 -1.16
CA PRO A 74 -28.01 -30.73 -2.50
C PRO A 74 -26.53 -30.78 -2.89
N THR A 75 -26.15 -31.74 -3.72
CA THR A 75 -24.84 -31.89 -4.40
C THR A 75 -23.84 -30.76 -4.08
N ALA A 76 -23.14 -30.92 -2.96
CA ALA A 76 -22.24 -29.90 -2.44
C ALA A 76 -21.02 -29.81 -3.37
N GLY A 77 -20.98 -28.79 -4.23
CA GLY A 77 -19.85 -28.54 -5.11
C GLY A 77 -18.52 -28.59 -4.33
N GLY A 78 -17.69 -29.59 -4.64
CA GLY A 78 -16.54 -30.05 -3.86
C GLY A 78 -15.33 -29.12 -3.78
N GLY A 79 -15.52 -27.80 -3.86
CA GLY A 79 -14.46 -26.79 -3.75
C GLY A 79 -14.32 -26.17 -2.35
N SER A 80 -13.18 -25.54 -2.09
CA SER A 80 -12.94 -24.76 -0.86
C SER A 80 -13.88 -23.54 -0.76
N LYS A 81 -14.13 -23.02 0.45
CA LYS A 81 -14.95 -21.80 0.65
C LYS A 81 -14.43 -20.62 -0.17
N LEU A 82 -13.10 -20.46 -0.23
CA LEU A 82 -12.46 -19.39 -1.00
C LEU A 82 -12.67 -19.57 -2.51
N GLN A 83 -12.58 -20.80 -3.01
CA GLN A 83 -12.87 -21.10 -4.42
C GLN A 83 -14.32 -20.82 -4.77
N ARG A 84 -15.27 -21.16 -3.88
CA ARG A 84 -16.69 -20.83 -4.06
C ARG A 84 -16.95 -19.33 -4.05
N LEU A 85 -16.23 -18.57 -3.21
CA LEU A 85 -16.31 -17.11 -3.19
C LEU A 85 -15.94 -16.52 -4.55
N PHE A 86 -14.78 -16.88 -5.09
CA PHE A 86 -14.32 -16.35 -6.38
C PHE A 86 -15.10 -16.90 -7.58
N ALA A 87 -15.74 -18.08 -7.45
CA ALA A 87 -16.65 -18.60 -8.46
C ALA A 87 -18.04 -17.92 -8.43
N HIS A 88 -18.37 -17.15 -7.38
CA HIS A 88 -19.67 -16.50 -7.25
C HIS A 88 -19.83 -15.38 -8.30
N PRO A 89 -21.01 -15.21 -8.94
CA PRO A 89 -21.22 -14.22 -10.01
C PRO A 89 -20.86 -12.77 -9.63
N LEU A 90 -21.01 -12.39 -8.35
CA LEU A 90 -20.59 -11.08 -7.85
C LEU A 90 -19.08 -10.82 -8.02
N TYR A 91 -18.27 -11.87 -8.03
CA TYR A 91 -16.82 -11.84 -8.28
C TYR A 91 -16.49 -12.11 -9.75
N ASN A 92 -17.46 -12.09 -10.66
CA ASN A 92 -17.22 -12.16 -12.11
C ASN A 92 -17.71 -10.90 -12.85
N ILE A 93 -17.91 -9.80 -12.12
CA ILE A 93 -18.18 -8.50 -12.72
C ILE A 93 -16.89 -8.00 -13.36
N GLN A 94 -16.92 -7.82 -14.68
CA GLN A 94 -15.79 -7.38 -15.50
C GLN A 94 -15.59 -5.88 -15.39
N THR A 95 -14.33 -5.44 -15.38
CA THR A 95 -14.01 -4.01 -15.53
C THR A 95 -14.21 -3.57 -16.98
N PRO A 96 -14.47 -2.28 -17.23
CA PRO A 96 -14.51 -1.73 -18.58
C PRO A 96 -13.23 -2.04 -19.37
N ALA A 97 -13.34 -2.08 -20.70
CA ALA A 97 -12.21 -2.28 -21.58
C ALA A 97 -11.19 -1.13 -21.40
N LEU A 98 -9.94 -1.50 -21.10
CA LEU A 98 -8.90 -0.54 -20.72
C LEU A 98 -8.34 0.19 -21.94
N GLY A 99 -8.46 1.52 -21.93
CA GLY A 99 -7.75 2.40 -22.86
C GLY A 99 -6.28 2.65 -22.47
N PRO A 100 -5.45 3.21 -23.36
CA PRO A 100 -4.06 3.57 -23.04
C PRO A 100 -3.95 4.61 -21.93
N GLU A 101 -4.90 5.55 -21.85
CA GLU A 101 -4.97 6.59 -20.82
C GLU A 101 -5.41 6.08 -19.43
N GLU A 102 -5.98 4.88 -19.38
CA GLU A 102 -6.45 4.28 -18.13
C GLU A 102 -5.37 3.44 -17.46
N ARG A 103 -4.25 3.19 -18.16
CA ARG A 103 -3.06 2.55 -17.60
C ARG A 103 -2.18 3.60 -16.95
N LEU A 104 -1.66 3.27 -15.77
CA LEU A 104 -0.80 4.20 -15.04
C LEU A 104 0.55 4.41 -15.73
N LEU A 105 1.06 3.36 -16.37
CA LEU A 105 2.39 3.33 -16.98
C LEU A 105 2.34 2.69 -18.35
N GLN A 106 3.04 3.28 -19.31
CA GLN A 106 3.28 2.67 -20.61
C GLN A 106 4.51 1.74 -20.55
N ALA A 107 4.43 0.60 -21.25
CA ALA A 107 5.45 -0.45 -21.17
C ALA A 107 6.84 0.02 -21.63
N GLU A 108 6.91 0.75 -22.73
CA GLU A 108 8.16 1.26 -23.31
C GLU A 108 8.88 2.19 -22.34
N GLN A 109 8.17 3.19 -21.82
CA GLN A 109 8.71 4.17 -20.87
C GLN A 109 9.19 3.51 -19.57
N LEU A 110 8.44 2.51 -19.08
CA LEU A 110 8.79 1.80 -17.86
C LEU A 110 10.06 0.95 -18.05
N ASN A 111 10.16 0.25 -19.18
CA ASN A 111 11.33 -0.55 -19.52
C ASN A 111 12.58 0.32 -19.67
N GLU A 112 12.49 1.44 -20.38
CA GLU A 112 13.61 2.39 -20.50
C GLU A 112 14.06 2.94 -19.14
N TYR A 113 13.11 3.28 -18.27
CA TYR A 113 13.40 3.76 -16.92
C TYR A 113 14.16 2.71 -16.10
N TYR A 114 13.71 1.46 -16.11
CA TYR A 114 14.37 0.40 -15.35
C TYR A 114 15.71 0.00 -15.94
N MET A 115 15.86 -0.04 -17.27
CA MET A 115 17.15 -0.26 -17.91
C MET A 115 18.19 0.79 -17.47
N LYS A 116 17.81 2.07 -17.43
CA LYS A 116 18.68 3.14 -16.88
C LYS A 116 19.04 2.90 -15.42
N LYS A 117 18.10 2.43 -14.60
CA LYS A 117 18.34 2.12 -13.17
C LYS A 117 19.26 0.90 -12.99
N VAL A 118 19.12 -0.12 -13.84
CA VAL A 118 19.99 -1.31 -13.85
C VAL A 118 21.41 -0.91 -14.21
N SER A 119 21.61 -0.17 -15.31
CA SER A 119 22.95 0.31 -15.70
C SER A 119 23.59 1.20 -14.62
N HIS A 120 22.81 2.07 -13.97
CA HIS A 120 23.31 2.87 -12.85
C HIS A 120 23.75 1.98 -11.67
N TRP A 121 22.97 0.95 -11.36
CA TRP A 121 23.29 0.00 -10.29
C TRP A 121 24.57 -0.78 -10.59
N GLU A 122 24.74 -1.29 -11.81
CA GLU A 122 25.93 -2.02 -12.25
C GLU A 122 27.20 -1.17 -12.11
N ARG A 123 27.15 0.11 -12.54
CA ARG A 123 28.27 1.05 -12.38
C ARG A 123 28.60 1.29 -10.91
N HIS A 124 27.59 1.56 -10.09
CA HIS A 124 27.78 1.76 -8.65
C HIS A 124 28.37 0.51 -7.99
N MET A 125 27.93 -0.67 -8.42
CA MET A 125 28.41 -1.93 -7.87
C MET A 125 29.85 -2.24 -8.29
N LYS A 126 30.25 -1.87 -9.51
CA LYS A 126 31.64 -2.00 -9.96
C LYS A 126 32.59 -1.21 -9.07
N ILE A 127 32.28 0.06 -8.79
CA ILE A 127 33.07 0.91 -7.90
C ILE A 127 33.15 0.29 -6.50
N TYR A 128 32.01 -0.21 -6.00
CA TYR A 128 31.97 -0.82 -4.68
C TYR A 128 32.79 -2.12 -4.61
N LYS A 129 32.73 -2.98 -5.64
CA LYS A 129 33.58 -4.19 -5.76
C LYS A 129 35.06 -3.84 -5.69
N GLU A 130 35.48 -2.79 -6.41
CA GLU A 130 36.86 -2.31 -6.42
C GLU A 130 37.27 -1.79 -5.04
N ALA A 131 36.42 -1.01 -4.36
CA ALA A 131 36.68 -0.50 -3.02
C ALA A 131 36.75 -1.62 -1.95
N VAL A 132 35.90 -2.65 -2.04
CA VAL A 132 35.91 -3.80 -1.14
C VAL A 132 37.16 -4.66 -1.33
N ALA A 133 37.57 -4.89 -2.58
CA ALA A 133 38.80 -5.61 -2.90
C ALA A 133 40.05 -4.94 -2.29
N LEU A 134 40.03 -3.61 -2.14
CA LEU A 134 41.11 -2.84 -1.50
C LEU A 134 41.05 -2.85 0.04
N SER A 135 39.91 -3.19 0.66
CA SER A 135 39.67 -2.96 2.10
C SER A 135 39.60 -4.22 2.96
N ASN A 136 39.86 -5.42 2.44
CA ASN A 136 39.79 -6.72 3.17
C ASN A 136 38.44 -6.94 3.92
N ILE A 137 37.37 -6.23 3.55
CA ILE A 137 36.06 -6.38 4.17
C ILE A 137 35.33 -7.55 3.50
N SER A 138 34.93 -8.56 4.27
CA SER A 138 34.10 -9.65 3.77
C SER A 138 32.64 -9.20 3.63
N LEU A 139 32.27 -8.70 2.45
CA LEU A 139 30.88 -8.41 2.11
C LEU A 139 30.35 -9.47 1.14
N LYS A 140 29.13 -9.95 1.40
CA LYS A 140 28.48 -10.95 0.56
C LYS A 140 27.84 -10.24 -0.62
N LEU A 141 28.64 -9.99 -1.66
CA LEU A 141 28.11 -9.36 -2.85
C LEU A 141 27.45 -10.38 -3.77
N GLN A 142 26.14 -10.26 -3.92
CA GLN A 142 25.35 -11.12 -4.77
C GLN A 142 25.07 -10.46 -6.11
N GLU A 143 25.02 -11.27 -7.17
CA GLU A 143 24.64 -10.81 -8.50
C GLU A 143 23.14 -10.55 -8.56
N MET A 144 22.78 -9.46 -9.23
CA MET A 144 21.41 -9.15 -9.59
C MET A 144 21.17 -9.48 -11.05
N THR A 145 19.98 -9.96 -11.35
CA THR A 145 19.54 -10.23 -12.72
C THR A 145 18.31 -9.41 -13.00
N TYR A 146 18.33 -8.59 -14.04
CA TYR A 146 17.14 -7.91 -14.51
C TYR A 146 16.40 -8.83 -15.48
N ASP A 147 15.15 -9.12 -15.18
CA ASP A 147 14.25 -9.92 -16.02
C ASP A 147 13.09 -9.04 -16.49
N PRO A 148 12.94 -8.78 -17.80
CA PRO A 148 11.82 -8.00 -18.35
C PRO A 148 10.47 -8.71 -18.17
N ASP A 149 10.46 -10.01 -17.87
CA ASP A 149 9.26 -10.79 -17.61
C ASP A 149 8.96 -10.96 -16.11
N ALA A 150 9.69 -10.25 -15.24
CA ALA A 150 9.54 -10.38 -13.79
C ALA A 150 8.12 -10.02 -13.30
N SER A 151 7.66 -10.77 -12.31
CA SER A 151 6.34 -10.62 -11.68
C SER A 151 6.06 -9.20 -11.17
N TRP A 152 7.08 -8.54 -10.61
CA TRP A 152 6.96 -7.18 -10.09
C TRP A 152 6.78 -6.12 -11.18
N LEU A 153 7.31 -6.38 -12.37
CA LEU A 153 7.23 -5.48 -13.52
C LEU A 153 5.87 -5.64 -14.20
N LYS A 154 5.41 -6.89 -14.36
CA LYS A 154 4.03 -7.21 -14.76
C LYS A 154 3.00 -6.56 -13.83
N PHE A 155 3.23 -6.62 -12.51
CA PHE A 155 2.41 -5.91 -11.53
C PHE A 155 2.39 -4.40 -11.79
N HIS A 156 3.54 -3.75 -12.03
CA HIS A 156 3.57 -2.31 -12.32
C HIS A 156 2.84 -1.93 -13.61
N LEU A 157 2.92 -2.77 -14.65
CA LEU A 157 2.22 -2.58 -15.92
C LEU A 157 0.70 -2.84 -15.82
N GLY A 158 0.29 -3.70 -14.88
CA GLY A 158 -1.11 -4.03 -14.65
C GLY A 158 -1.91 -2.94 -13.91
N ILE A 159 -1.25 -1.96 -13.31
CA ILE A 159 -1.92 -0.88 -12.57
C ILE A 159 -2.71 0.00 -13.53
N ASN A 160 -4.00 0.13 -13.24
CA ASN A 160 -4.92 0.92 -14.05
C ASN A 160 -5.86 1.76 -13.17
N ARG A 161 -6.73 2.54 -13.82
CA ARG A 161 -7.69 3.46 -13.18
C ARG A 161 -8.60 2.79 -12.15
N TYR A 162 -8.96 1.52 -12.36
CA TYR A 162 -9.99 0.83 -11.59
C TYR A 162 -9.41 0.00 -10.43
N ALA A 163 -8.22 -0.56 -10.60
CA ALA A 163 -7.62 -1.45 -9.62
C ALA A 163 -6.08 -1.45 -9.71
N LEU A 164 -5.45 -1.78 -8.59
CA LEU A 164 -3.99 -1.92 -8.50
C LEU A 164 -3.50 -3.23 -9.15
N TYR A 165 -4.35 -4.25 -9.23
CA TYR A 165 -4.08 -5.52 -9.89
C TYR A 165 -5.39 -6.17 -10.36
N SER A 166 -5.31 -7.05 -11.35
CA SER A 166 -6.48 -7.82 -11.81
C SER A 166 -6.76 -9.01 -10.89
N ARG A 167 -8.01 -9.48 -10.89
CA ARG A 167 -8.47 -10.61 -10.06
C ARG A 167 -7.76 -11.91 -10.45
N ASP A 168 -7.68 -12.17 -11.75
CA ASP A 168 -7.12 -13.40 -12.33
C ASP A 168 -5.65 -13.23 -12.76
N ASP A 169 -4.95 -12.22 -12.25
CA ASP A 169 -3.56 -11.97 -12.62
C ASP A 169 -2.61 -12.98 -11.93
N PRO A 170 -2.01 -13.94 -12.67
CA PRO A 170 -1.09 -14.90 -12.10
C PRO A 170 0.20 -14.22 -11.60
N ALA A 171 0.55 -13.03 -12.12
CA ALA A 171 1.74 -12.31 -11.70
C ALA A 171 1.67 -11.86 -10.23
N VAL A 172 0.48 -11.61 -9.68
CA VAL A 172 0.32 -11.24 -8.27
C VAL A 172 0.71 -12.41 -7.36
N LEU A 173 0.26 -13.62 -7.68
CA LEU A 173 0.62 -14.82 -6.90
C LEU A 173 2.11 -15.13 -7.00
N GLN A 174 2.69 -15.00 -8.21
CA GLN A 174 4.12 -15.14 -8.39
C GLN A 174 4.89 -14.06 -7.60
N LEU A 175 4.43 -12.81 -7.61
CA LEU A 175 5.05 -11.71 -6.88
C LEU A 175 5.05 -11.94 -5.36
N LEU A 176 3.96 -12.48 -4.80
CA LEU A 176 3.89 -12.84 -3.38
C LEU A 176 4.93 -13.91 -3.04
N ASN A 177 5.07 -14.92 -3.90
CA ASN A 177 6.07 -15.98 -3.74
C ASN A 177 7.49 -15.44 -3.87
N ASP A 178 7.72 -14.56 -4.85
CA ASP A 178 9.01 -13.92 -5.10
C ASP A 178 9.44 -13.05 -3.91
N MET A 179 8.54 -12.23 -3.34
CA MET A 179 8.84 -11.42 -2.17
C MET A 179 9.16 -12.25 -0.92
N ARG A 180 8.58 -13.46 -0.82
CA ARG A 180 8.83 -14.39 0.28
C ARG A 180 10.19 -15.07 0.14
N ASN A 181 10.57 -15.48 -1.07
CA ASN A 181 11.64 -16.46 -1.27
C ASN A 181 12.88 -15.92 -1.98
N LEU A 182 12.77 -14.87 -2.81
CA LEU A 182 13.92 -14.38 -3.56
C LEU A 182 15.00 -13.83 -2.65
N THR A 183 16.25 -14.06 -3.03
CA THR A 183 17.40 -13.62 -2.25
C THR A 183 17.47 -12.10 -2.14
N ILE A 184 17.74 -11.60 -0.93
CA ILE A 184 18.01 -10.19 -0.70
C ILE A 184 19.48 -9.94 -1.05
N VAL A 185 19.67 -8.99 -1.95
CA VAL A 185 20.97 -8.66 -2.55
C VAL A 185 21.49 -7.30 -2.06
N ASN A 186 20.61 -6.47 -1.50
CA ASN A 186 20.97 -5.22 -0.82
C ASN A 186 19.84 -4.77 0.11
N ALA A 187 20.21 -4.19 1.24
CA ALA A 187 19.28 -3.54 2.18
C ALA A 187 19.73 -2.09 2.43
N ASP A 188 18.76 -1.20 2.60
CA ASP A 188 19.01 0.22 2.84
C ASP A 188 17.85 0.87 3.60
N TYR A 189 18.06 2.08 4.10
CA TYR A 189 16.98 2.92 4.61
C TYR A 189 16.02 3.33 3.49
N THR A 190 14.79 3.57 3.87
CA THR A 190 13.78 4.10 2.96
C THR A 190 14.07 5.55 2.57
N GLN A 191 13.53 6.01 1.45
CA GLN A 191 13.86 7.35 0.94
C GLN A 191 13.43 8.46 1.91
N ASP A 192 12.31 8.28 2.60
CA ASP A 192 11.83 9.21 3.62
C ASP A 192 12.69 9.18 4.88
N GLU A 193 13.19 8.01 5.32
CA GLU A 193 14.16 7.95 6.42
C GLU A 193 15.50 8.60 6.05
N LYS A 194 15.98 8.41 4.82
CA LYS A 194 17.20 9.07 4.32
C LYS A 194 17.07 10.58 4.27
N ALA A 195 15.89 11.10 3.93
CA ALA A 195 15.64 12.54 3.91
C ALA A 195 15.81 13.19 5.29
N LEU A 196 15.58 12.42 6.37
CA LEU A 196 15.70 12.91 7.73
C LEU A 196 17.15 13.02 8.22
N LYS A 197 18.15 12.45 7.53
CA LYS A 197 19.60 12.54 7.83
C LYS A 197 19.99 12.47 9.33
N GLY A 198 19.23 11.76 10.15
CA GLY A 198 19.43 11.74 11.61
C GLY A 198 19.20 13.08 12.34
N ALA A 199 18.72 14.13 11.65
CA ALA A 199 18.35 15.40 12.24
C ALA A 199 17.05 15.23 13.04
N CYS A 200 17.20 14.82 14.30
CA CYS A 200 16.11 14.65 15.24
C CYS A 200 15.79 15.98 15.91
N ASP A 201 14.83 16.72 15.37
CA ASP A 201 14.22 17.81 16.12
C ASP A 201 13.16 17.25 17.08
N CYS A 202 13.63 16.85 18.26
CA CYS A 202 12.77 16.39 19.36
C CYS A 202 11.89 17.51 19.95
N THR A 203 11.88 18.74 19.40
CA THR A 203 11.01 19.84 19.83
C THR A 203 9.78 20.01 18.94
N GLN A 204 9.81 19.53 17.69
CA GLN A 204 8.66 19.50 16.78
C GLN A 204 7.85 18.22 16.95
N VAL A 205 7.45 17.95 18.20
CA VAL A 205 6.86 16.71 18.71
C VAL A 205 5.42 16.50 18.22
N VAL A 206 5.20 16.40 16.91
CA VAL A 206 4.00 15.75 16.38
C VAL A 206 4.46 14.70 15.40
N LYS A 207 4.44 13.42 15.79
CA LYS A 207 4.69 12.29 14.89
C LYS A 207 3.94 12.54 13.56
N PRO A 208 4.62 12.86 12.45
CA PRO A 208 4.00 12.64 11.17
C PRO A 208 3.74 11.14 11.10
N SER A 209 2.51 10.73 10.90
CA SER A 209 2.15 9.32 10.73
C SER A 209 3.06 8.69 9.67
N GLY A 210 4.01 7.81 10.05
CA GLY A 210 4.91 7.16 9.06
C GLY A 210 6.32 6.74 9.49
N HIS A 211 6.81 7.16 10.67
CA HIS A 211 8.21 6.93 11.09
C HIS A 211 8.41 5.66 11.93
N HIS A 212 7.98 4.50 11.42
CA HIS A 212 8.25 3.21 12.05
C HIS A 212 9.43 2.54 11.34
N LEU A 213 10.25 1.77 12.07
CA LEU A 213 11.42 1.06 11.53
C LEU A 213 11.00 0.25 10.29
N LYS A 214 11.59 0.59 9.16
CA LYS A 214 11.32 -0.06 7.87
C LYS A 214 12.59 -0.08 7.04
N LEU A 215 12.76 -1.11 6.24
CA LEU A 215 13.93 -1.26 5.37
C LEU A 215 13.49 -1.36 3.91
N ALA A 216 14.24 -0.72 3.03
CA ALA A 216 14.13 -0.92 1.60
C ALA A 216 15.03 -2.09 1.20
N LEU A 217 14.42 -3.25 0.94
CA LEU A 217 15.10 -4.44 0.44
C LEU A 217 15.11 -4.42 -1.09
N LYS A 218 16.25 -4.78 -1.68
CA LYS A 218 16.36 -5.14 -3.09
C LYS A 218 16.51 -6.65 -3.20
N LEU A 219 15.70 -7.25 -4.07
CA LEU A 219 15.71 -8.68 -4.36
C LEU A 219 16.55 -8.94 -5.62
N GLN A 220 16.96 -10.19 -5.80
CA GLN A 220 17.82 -10.63 -6.89
C GLN A 220 17.30 -10.25 -8.28
N ASN A 221 15.98 -10.28 -8.48
CA ASN A 221 15.32 -9.91 -9.74
C ASN A 221 15.10 -8.40 -9.93
N PHE A 222 15.87 -7.55 -9.22
CA PHE A 222 15.74 -6.09 -9.21
C PHE A 222 14.46 -5.54 -8.53
N ALA A 223 13.60 -6.41 -7.99
CA ALA A 223 12.43 -5.96 -7.24
C ALA A 223 12.86 -5.21 -5.98
N LYS A 224 12.04 -4.21 -5.62
CA LYS A 224 12.14 -3.47 -4.36
C LYS A 224 10.98 -3.84 -3.46
N ALA A 225 11.28 -4.21 -2.23
CA ALA A 225 10.29 -4.55 -1.21
C ALA A 225 10.55 -3.72 0.05
N MET A 226 9.48 -3.22 0.63
CA MET A 226 9.47 -2.56 1.93
C MET A 226 9.31 -3.62 3.01
N PHE A 227 10.32 -3.77 3.87
CA PHE A 227 10.27 -4.69 5.00
C PHE A 227 9.91 -3.97 6.29
N LYS A 228 8.83 -4.39 6.95
CA LYS A 228 8.52 -3.98 8.32
C LYS A 228 8.68 -5.18 9.26
N PRO A 229 9.61 -5.12 10.24
CA PRO A 229 9.82 -6.21 11.17
C PRO A 229 8.68 -6.32 12.19
N MET A 230 8.54 -7.50 12.77
CA MET A 230 7.68 -7.77 13.92
C MET A 230 8.19 -6.98 15.13
N ARG A 231 7.29 -6.21 15.76
CA ARG A 231 7.55 -5.43 16.98
C ARG A 231 6.80 -5.94 18.22
N GLN A 232 5.64 -6.56 18.01
CA GLN A 232 4.75 -7.06 19.04
C GLN A 232 4.43 -8.53 18.78
N GLN A 233 4.16 -9.28 19.85
CA GLN A 233 3.68 -10.66 19.74
C GLN A 233 2.25 -10.71 19.16
N ARG A 234 1.80 -11.92 18.82
CA ARG A 234 0.50 -12.11 18.12
C ARG A 234 -0.68 -11.97 19.07
N ASP A 235 -0.48 -12.33 20.31
CA ASP A 235 -1.41 -12.35 21.44
C ASP A 235 -1.42 -11.02 22.22
N GLU A 236 -0.45 -10.15 21.99
CA GLU A 236 -0.40 -8.83 22.63
C GLU A 236 -1.46 -7.89 22.05
N GLU A 237 -2.34 -7.37 22.90
CA GLU A 237 -3.30 -6.33 22.55
C GLU A 237 -2.72 -4.93 22.82
N THR A 238 -3.21 -3.93 22.09
CA THR A 238 -2.81 -2.54 22.35
C THR A 238 -3.49 -2.08 23.64
N PRO A 239 -2.74 -1.58 24.65
CA PRO A 239 -3.32 -1.17 25.93
C PRO A 239 -4.40 -0.09 25.75
N GLU A 240 -5.42 -0.09 26.61
CA GLU A 240 -6.54 0.87 26.54
C GLU A 240 -6.08 2.33 26.65
N ASP A 241 -5.01 2.58 27.42
CA ASP A 241 -4.43 3.92 27.62
C ASP A 241 -3.65 4.45 26.40
N PHE A 242 -3.43 3.62 25.37
CA PHE A 242 -2.64 4.02 24.20
C PHE A 242 -3.52 4.78 23.21
N PHE A 243 -3.18 6.05 22.96
CA PHE A 243 -3.76 6.79 21.85
C PHE A 243 -3.41 6.16 20.50
N TYR A 244 -4.32 6.30 19.52
CA TYR A 244 -4.18 5.72 18.18
C TYR A 244 -2.90 6.11 17.43
N PHE A 245 -2.26 7.25 17.76
CA PHE A 245 -1.00 7.69 17.15
C PHE A 245 0.25 7.14 17.87
N VAL A 246 0.08 6.50 19.03
CA VAL A 246 1.13 5.81 19.77
C VAL A 246 1.25 4.36 19.32
N ASP A 247 0.15 3.77 18.88
CA ASP A 247 0.06 2.37 18.50
C ASP A 247 1.12 1.93 17.47
N PHE A 248 1.58 0.69 17.62
CA PHE A 248 2.62 0.14 16.76
C PHE A 248 2.02 -0.37 15.44
N GLN A 249 2.69 -0.05 14.34
CA GLN A 249 2.36 -0.64 13.04
C GLN A 249 2.84 -2.09 13.01
N ARG A 250 1.90 -3.03 13.10
CA ARG A 250 2.16 -4.47 13.09
C ARG A 250 2.32 -4.99 11.66
N HIS A 251 3.23 -5.95 11.47
CA HIS A 251 3.40 -6.61 10.18
C HIS A 251 2.17 -7.47 9.82
N ASN A 252 1.53 -8.10 10.82
CA ASN A 252 0.31 -8.90 10.67
C ASN A 252 -0.85 -8.10 10.06
N ALA A 253 -1.07 -6.86 10.55
CA ALA A 253 -2.16 -6.01 10.09
C ALA A 253 -2.08 -5.76 8.58
N GLU A 254 -0.87 -5.62 8.04
CA GLU A 254 -0.70 -5.31 6.62
C GLU A 254 -0.74 -6.54 5.71
N ILE A 255 -0.33 -7.70 6.20
CA ILE A 255 -0.59 -8.97 5.51
C ILE A 255 -2.11 -9.23 5.47
N ALA A 256 -2.79 -9.08 6.60
CA ALA A 256 -4.23 -9.28 6.71
C ALA A 256 -5.01 -8.27 5.87
N ALA A 257 -4.64 -6.98 5.88
CA ALA A 257 -5.29 -5.94 5.10
C ALA A 257 -5.23 -6.22 3.59
N PHE A 258 -4.09 -6.70 3.08
CA PHE A 258 -3.98 -7.10 1.67
C PHE A 258 -4.95 -8.24 1.32
N HIS A 259 -4.99 -9.30 2.13
CA HIS A 259 -5.88 -10.43 1.88
C HIS A 259 -7.36 -10.07 2.06
N LEU A 260 -7.70 -9.21 3.03
CA LEU A 260 -9.05 -8.70 3.25
C LEU A 260 -9.50 -7.81 2.09
N ASP A 261 -8.66 -6.88 1.63
CA ASP A 261 -8.90 -6.04 0.45
C ASP A 261 -9.14 -6.88 -0.81
N ARG A 262 -8.42 -8.01 -0.96
CA ARG A 262 -8.61 -8.96 -2.05
C ARG A 262 -9.91 -9.76 -1.92
N ILE A 263 -10.25 -10.20 -0.71
CA ILE A 263 -11.50 -10.92 -0.44
C ILE A 263 -12.71 -10.01 -0.67
N LEU A 264 -12.60 -8.71 -0.36
CA LEU A 264 -13.65 -7.71 -0.62
C LEU A 264 -13.65 -7.20 -2.07
N ASP A 265 -12.78 -7.73 -2.93
CA ASP A 265 -12.58 -7.35 -4.34
C ASP A 265 -12.21 -5.88 -4.60
N PHE A 266 -11.80 -5.13 -3.56
CA PHE A 266 -11.40 -3.72 -3.69
C PHE A 266 -10.11 -3.55 -4.49
N ARG A 267 -9.11 -4.40 -4.25
CA ARG A 267 -7.83 -4.44 -5.00
C ARG A 267 -7.10 -3.10 -5.01
N ARG A 268 -7.04 -2.44 -3.85
CA ARG A 268 -6.40 -1.12 -3.64
C ARG A 268 -5.14 -1.21 -2.79
N VAL A 269 -4.93 -2.32 -2.10
CA VAL A 269 -3.76 -2.53 -1.24
C VAL A 269 -2.67 -3.24 -2.04
N PRO A 270 -1.43 -2.74 -2.09
CA PRO A 270 -0.32 -3.41 -2.78
C PRO A 270 -0.05 -4.82 -2.22
N PRO A 271 0.45 -5.76 -3.04
CA PRO A 271 0.75 -7.13 -2.58
C PRO A 271 1.71 -7.16 -1.39
N VAL A 272 1.34 -7.91 -0.35
CA VAL A 272 2.12 -8.11 0.87
C VAL A 272 2.28 -9.60 1.14
N SER A 273 3.50 -10.04 1.43
CA SER A 273 3.78 -11.39 1.94
C SER A 273 4.53 -11.33 3.27
N GLY A 274 4.26 -12.27 4.16
CA GLY A 274 5.13 -12.54 5.30
C GLY A 274 6.48 -13.12 4.84
N ARG A 275 7.56 -12.73 5.50
CA ARG A 275 8.91 -13.27 5.29
C ARG A 275 9.66 -13.34 6.61
N ARG A 276 10.39 -14.44 6.81
CA ARG A 276 11.43 -14.52 7.84
C ARG A 276 12.76 -14.15 7.20
N VAL A 277 13.42 -13.16 7.76
CA VAL A 277 14.68 -12.61 7.24
C VAL A 277 15.78 -12.94 8.22
N ASN A 278 16.89 -13.49 7.74
CA ASN A 278 18.11 -13.58 8.53
C ASN A 278 18.78 -12.20 8.56
N VAL A 279 18.64 -11.46 9.66
CA VAL A 279 19.09 -10.06 9.73
C VAL A 279 20.61 -9.95 9.61
N SER A 280 21.35 -10.98 10.01
CA SER A 280 22.81 -11.03 9.89
C SER A 280 23.22 -11.26 8.43
N GLY A 281 22.72 -12.32 7.80
CA GLY A 281 23.13 -12.73 6.45
C GLY A 281 22.43 -12.00 5.30
N GLU A 282 21.17 -11.61 5.47
CA GLU A 282 20.33 -11.02 4.40
C GLU A 282 20.11 -9.51 4.57
N VAL A 283 20.57 -8.90 5.66
CA VAL A 283 20.50 -7.44 5.86
C VAL A 283 21.89 -6.87 6.14
N LEU A 284 22.52 -7.24 7.26
CA LEU A 284 23.80 -6.66 7.68
C LEU A 284 24.93 -6.93 6.67
N GLN A 285 25.08 -8.18 6.21
CA GLN A 285 26.15 -8.57 5.27
C GLN A 285 25.99 -8.05 3.83
N VAL A 286 24.78 -7.62 3.46
CA VAL A 286 24.45 -7.12 2.11
C VAL A 286 24.18 -5.61 2.08
N ALA A 287 24.16 -4.94 3.23
CA ALA A 287 23.97 -3.51 3.33
C ALA A 287 25.24 -2.77 2.88
N LEU A 288 25.13 -1.96 1.83
CA LEU A 288 26.23 -1.09 1.38
C LEU A 288 26.35 0.21 2.20
N ASN A 289 25.30 0.54 2.95
CA ASN A 289 25.18 1.78 3.70
C ASN A 289 25.78 1.62 5.10
N ASP A 290 26.87 2.35 5.38
CA ASP A 290 27.55 2.27 6.68
C ASP A 290 26.69 2.78 7.84
N ASP A 291 25.77 3.73 7.62
CA ASP A 291 24.83 4.18 8.65
C ASP A 291 23.83 3.08 9.05
N LEU A 292 23.47 2.20 8.11
CA LEU A 292 22.63 1.05 8.40
C LEU A 292 23.43 -0.04 9.11
N ARG A 293 24.69 -0.25 8.75
CA ARG A 293 25.56 -1.24 9.43
C ARG A 293 25.88 -0.83 10.87
N ALA A 294 26.10 0.47 11.11
CA ALA A 294 26.49 1.00 12.41
C ALA A 294 25.42 0.86 13.51
N VAL A 295 24.16 0.61 13.15
CA VAL A 295 23.06 0.44 14.13
C VAL A 295 22.83 -1.01 14.54
N PHE A 296 23.58 -1.96 13.97
CA PHE A 296 23.52 -3.36 14.39
C PHE A 296 24.39 -3.59 15.62
N PHE A 297 23.87 -4.39 16.55
CA PHE A 297 24.57 -4.78 17.77
C PHE A 297 24.13 -6.16 18.25
N THR A 298 24.96 -6.81 19.05
CA THR A 298 24.63 -8.08 19.71
C THR A 298 24.06 -7.79 21.10
N SER A 299 22.86 -8.32 21.36
CA SER A 299 22.23 -8.21 22.69
C SER A 299 22.93 -9.08 23.74
N PRO A 300 22.72 -8.82 25.04
CA PRO A 300 23.24 -9.68 26.12
C PRO A 300 22.79 -11.15 26.03
N ALA A 301 21.66 -11.41 25.36
CA ALA A 301 21.15 -12.75 25.09
C ALA A 301 21.73 -13.38 23.79
N ASN A 302 22.81 -12.81 23.25
CA ASN A 302 23.47 -13.25 22.02
C ASN A 302 22.58 -13.27 20.76
N ASN A 303 21.59 -12.35 20.70
CA ASN A 303 20.79 -12.13 19.50
C ASN A 303 21.29 -10.92 18.71
N THR A 304 21.17 -10.98 17.39
CA THR A 304 21.49 -9.85 16.50
C THR A 304 20.32 -8.89 16.44
N CYS A 305 20.56 -7.63 16.78
CA CYS A 305 19.56 -6.57 16.88
C CYS A 305 19.96 -5.36 16.03
N PHE A 306 18.96 -4.58 15.63
CA PHE A 306 19.17 -3.27 15.01
C PHE A 306 18.03 -2.31 15.35
N PHE A 307 18.29 -1.01 15.26
CA PHE A 307 17.30 0.04 15.50
C PHE A 307 17.39 1.14 14.44
N ALA A 308 16.36 1.96 14.31
CA ALA A 308 16.40 3.11 13.41
C ALA A 308 16.97 4.33 14.14
N LYS A 309 17.85 5.10 13.48
CA LYS A 309 18.15 6.49 13.86
C LYS A 309 16.93 7.37 13.50
N CYS A 310 15.90 7.40 14.35
CA CYS A 310 14.62 8.06 14.08
C CYS A 310 14.32 9.21 15.06
N LEU A 311 13.66 10.27 14.56
CA LEU A 311 13.26 11.52 15.26
C LEU A 311 12.74 11.36 16.70
N TYR A 312 12.05 10.26 17.01
CA TYR A 312 11.42 10.01 18.30
C TYR A 312 11.98 8.82 19.07
N VAL A 313 12.65 7.93 18.36
CA VAL A 313 12.86 6.54 18.76
C VAL A 313 14.34 6.23 18.50
N CYS A 314 15.21 7.12 18.97
CA CYS A 314 16.67 7.04 18.83
C CYS A 314 17.33 6.24 19.96
N LYS A 315 16.56 5.46 20.71
CA LYS A 315 17.04 4.66 21.84
C LYS A 315 17.05 3.18 21.48
N THR A 316 18.06 2.48 21.99
CA THR A 316 18.24 1.02 21.86
C THR A 316 17.06 0.22 22.43
N GLU A 317 16.22 0.84 23.27
CA GLU A 317 14.99 0.28 23.83
C GLU A 317 13.93 -0.10 22.76
N TYR A 318 14.04 0.45 21.56
CA TYR A 318 13.14 0.14 20.43
C TYR A 318 13.80 -0.69 19.34
N ALA A 319 14.94 -1.32 19.64
CA ALA A 319 15.58 -2.26 18.75
C ALA A 319 14.67 -3.47 18.50
N VAL A 320 14.76 -4.00 17.28
CA VAL A 320 14.19 -5.31 16.96
C VAL A 320 15.32 -6.32 16.86
N CYS A 321 15.09 -7.51 17.41
CA CYS A 321 16.10 -8.54 17.52
C CYS A 321 15.63 -9.83 16.85
N GLY A 322 16.55 -10.51 16.18
CA GLY A 322 16.34 -11.89 15.74
C GLY A 322 16.31 -12.86 16.93
N ARG A 323 16.02 -14.13 16.63
CA ARG A 323 16.14 -15.24 17.60
C ARG A 323 16.87 -16.45 16.96
N PRO A 324 18.22 -16.50 16.97
CA PRO A 324 19.15 -15.40 17.26
C PRO A 324 19.28 -14.39 16.12
N ASP A 325 19.16 -14.84 14.86
CA ASP A 325 19.31 -14.00 13.67
C ASP A 325 18.05 -13.92 12.80
N LEU A 326 17.08 -14.81 13.00
CA LEU A 326 15.85 -14.83 12.23
C LEU A 326 14.84 -13.84 12.82
N LEU A 327 14.35 -12.93 11.98
CA LEU A 327 13.31 -11.97 12.32
C LEU A 327 12.14 -12.10 11.37
N GLU A 328 10.93 -12.25 11.92
CA GLU A 328 9.70 -12.23 11.15
C GLU A 328 9.33 -10.79 10.78
N GLY A 329 8.80 -10.59 9.58
CA GLY A 329 8.20 -9.33 9.18
C GLY A 329 7.36 -9.48 7.92
N ARG A 330 6.91 -8.35 7.39
CA ARG A 330 6.19 -8.29 6.12
C ARG A 330 7.05 -7.66 5.04
N SER A 331 7.08 -8.28 3.87
CA SER A 331 7.62 -7.73 2.63
C SER A 331 6.46 -7.18 1.80
N LEU A 332 6.45 -5.87 1.62
CA LEU A 332 5.44 -5.15 0.84
C LEU A 332 6.04 -4.68 -0.48
N ARG A 333 5.36 -4.91 -1.60
CA ARG A 333 5.80 -4.36 -2.89
C ARG A 333 5.72 -2.84 -2.89
N THR A 334 6.80 -2.16 -3.26
CA THR A 334 6.76 -0.71 -3.50
C THR A 334 6.04 -0.39 -4.80
N CYS A 335 5.11 0.57 -4.76
CA CYS A 335 4.55 1.19 -5.95
C CYS A 335 5.65 1.84 -6.81
N PRO A 336 5.43 1.99 -8.13
CA PRO A 336 6.40 2.65 -9.00
C PRO A 336 6.71 4.06 -8.50
N ALA A 337 7.98 4.45 -8.56
CA ALA A 337 8.46 5.68 -7.94
C ALA A 337 7.87 6.93 -8.61
N SER A 338 7.62 7.95 -7.78
CA SER A 338 6.95 9.22 -8.08
C SER A 338 7.70 10.20 -8.99
N ALA A 339 8.80 9.79 -9.64
CA ALA A 339 9.55 10.72 -10.51
C ALA A 339 8.74 11.15 -11.75
N SER A 340 7.76 10.33 -12.17
CA SER A 340 6.85 10.60 -13.29
C SER A 340 5.38 10.68 -12.87
N LEU A 341 5.04 10.41 -11.60
CA LEU A 341 3.66 10.30 -11.11
C LEU A 341 3.54 10.88 -9.69
N PRO A 342 3.15 12.15 -9.53
CA PRO A 342 2.83 12.71 -8.22
C PRO A 342 1.57 12.04 -7.67
N ALA A 343 1.69 11.33 -6.56
CA ALA A 343 0.53 10.96 -5.76
C ALA A 343 0.03 12.24 -5.07
N SER A 344 -1.25 12.58 -5.25
CA SER A 344 -1.88 13.71 -4.55
C SER A 344 -2.45 13.22 -3.21
N PRO A 345 -1.78 13.45 -2.06
CA PRO A 345 -2.37 13.11 -0.77
C PRO A 345 -3.56 14.03 -0.52
N SER A 346 -4.77 13.46 -0.46
CA SER A 346 -5.96 14.18 -0.02
C SER A 346 -6.21 13.90 1.47
N PRO A 347 -6.42 14.93 2.31
CA PRO A 347 -6.80 14.70 3.69
C PRO A 347 -8.16 14.01 3.75
N THR A 348 -8.25 12.92 4.50
CA THR A 348 -9.51 12.18 4.67
C THR A 348 -10.48 13.02 5.50
N PRO A 349 -11.71 13.29 5.00
CA PRO A 349 -12.78 13.82 5.83
C PRO A 349 -13.06 12.86 6.99
N GLY A 350 -12.95 13.33 8.24
CA GLY A 350 -13.04 12.49 9.44
C GLY A 350 -11.69 12.06 10.03
N ARG A 351 -10.56 12.56 9.52
CA ARG A 351 -9.26 12.41 10.19
C ARG A 351 -9.33 13.00 11.61
N ALA A 352 -9.09 12.16 12.62
CA ALA A 352 -9.03 12.62 14.00
C ALA A 352 -7.93 13.68 14.17
N PRO A 353 -8.19 14.78 14.91
CA PRO A 353 -7.19 15.80 15.15
C PRO A 353 -6.05 15.20 15.96
N THR A 354 -4.81 15.33 15.45
CA THR A 354 -3.62 15.04 16.27
C THR A 354 -3.56 16.07 17.40
N PRO A 355 -3.60 15.66 18.67
CA PRO A 355 -3.50 16.61 19.77
C PRO A 355 -2.14 17.31 19.69
N SER A 356 -2.15 18.64 19.66
CA SER A 356 -0.95 19.44 19.89
C SER A 356 -0.59 19.25 21.36
N LEU A 357 0.50 18.53 21.62
CA LEU A 357 1.15 18.56 22.93
C LEU A 357 1.77 19.96 23.09
N ASP A 358 0.96 20.93 23.48
CA ASP A 358 1.45 22.15 24.10
C ASP A 358 2.08 21.73 25.43
N ALA A 359 3.40 21.51 25.41
CA ALA A 359 4.20 21.47 26.61
C ALA A 359 4.19 22.87 27.23
N ARG A 360 3.07 23.27 27.85
CA ARG A 360 3.12 24.29 28.90
C ARG A 360 3.88 23.64 30.04
N SER A 361 5.16 23.98 30.11
CA SER A 361 5.95 23.94 31.34
C SER A 361 5.14 24.68 32.42
N GLY A 362 4.46 23.90 33.26
CA GLY A 362 3.82 24.36 34.48
C GLY A 362 4.82 24.25 35.61
N LYS A 363 5.40 25.41 35.95
CA LYS A 363 6.11 25.81 37.18
C LYS A 363 6.74 24.75 38.08
#